data_AF-A0A382JIJ7-F1
#
_entry.id   AF-A0A382JIJ7-F1
#
_cell.length_a   1.000
_cell.length_b   1.000
_cell.length_c   1.000
_cell.angle_alpha   90.00
_cell.angle_beta   90.00
_cell.angle_gamma   90.00
#
_symmetry.space_group_name_H-M   'P 1'
#
loop_
_entity.id
_entity.type
_entity.pdbx_description
1 polymer ?
#
loop_
_entity_poly.entity_id
_entity_poly.type
_entity_poly.pdbx_seq_one_letter_code
_entity_poly.pdbx_strand_id
1 'polypeptide(L)'
;MPVTPINTIYEASDQIHFIIENVKVTFMQFPFQLKSANHIHGLSMPSLLSLAAMKAYALGGRAKWKDYVDLYFIMKDHYSIKEIIKKADELFGSSFNGRFFRQQLGYFDDINYSEKVEFLIEPVPDNIITEFLTEISFSKF
;
A
#
# COMPACT_ATOMS: atom_id res chain seq x y z
N MET A 1 6.36 5.84 -35.37
CA MET A 1 6.09 6.54 -34.09
C MET A 1 7.44 6.99 -33.56
N PRO A 2 7.62 8.27 -33.17
CA PRO A 2 8.88 8.69 -32.58
C PRO A 2 9.09 7.85 -31.31
N VAL A 3 10.29 7.29 -31.16
CA VAL A 3 10.62 6.43 -30.03
C VAL A 3 10.64 7.34 -28.80
N THR A 4 9.63 7.22 -27.94
CA THR A 4 9.58 7.95 -26.67
C THR A 4 10.87 7.66 -25.91
N PRO A 5 11.58 8.67 -25.36
CA PRO A 5 12.82 8.42 -24.64
C PRO A 5 12.51 7.56 -23.40
N ILE A 6 12.99 6.32 -23.43
CA ILE A 6 12.96 5.40 -22.29
C ILE A 6 14.34 5.48 -21.66
N ASN A 7 14.41 6.00 -20.44
CA ASN A 7 15.64 6.00 -19.66
C ASN A 7 15.57 4.89 -18.61
N THR A 8 16.41 3.85 -18.75
CA THR A 8 16.56 2.81 -17.74
C THR A 8 17.40 3.35 -16.59
N ILE A 9 16.80 3.41 -15.39
CA ILE A 9 17.45 3.95 -14.18
C ILE A 9 18.17 2.84 -13.42
N TYR A 10 17.58 1.64 -13.41
CA TYR A 10 18.09 0.48 -12.68
C TYR A 10 17.49 -0.79 -13.26
N GLU A 11 18.29 -1.85 -13.31
CA GLU A 11 17.92 -3.18 -13.77
C GLU A 11 18.58 -4.24 -12.88
N ALA A 12 17.78 -5.20 -12.42
CA ALA A 12 18.20 -6.39 -11.72
C ALA A 12 17.36 -7.58 -12.17
N SER A 13 17.68 -8.79 -11.68
CA SER A 13 16.98 -10.01 -12.09
C SER A 13 15.49 -10.02 -11.76
N ASP A 14 15.06 -9.28 -10.74
CA ASP A 14 13.70 -9.27 -10.21
C ASP A 14 12.98 -7.93 -10.41
N GLN A 15 13.65 -6.88 -10.90
CA GLN A 15 13.03 -5.57 -11.13
C GLN A 15 13.75 -4.75 -12.19
N ILE A 16 12.99 -3.91 -12.88
CA ILE A 16 13.50 -2.89 -13.79
C ILE A 16 12.72 -1.59 -13.62
N HIS A 17 13.44 -0.47 -13.60
CA HIS A 17 12.86 0.87 -13.43
C HIS A 17 13.20 1.76 -14.62
N PHE A 18 12.17 2.40 -15.16
CA PHE A 18 12.26 3.36 -16.25
C PHE A 18 11.78 4.74 -15.81
N ILE A 19 12.28 5.78 -16.48
CA ILE A 19 11.54 7.04 -16.65
C ILE A 19 11.03 7.06 -18.09
N ILE A 20 9.71 7.18 -18.24
CA ILE A 20 9.02 7.35 -19.53
C ILE A 20 8.25 8.66 -19.43
N GLU A 21 8.60 9.66 -20.24
CA GLU A 21 7.96 10.99 -20.21
C GLU A 21 7.88 11.60 -18.78
N ASN A 22 8.98 11.53 -18.03
CA ASN A 22 9.09 11.94 -16.62
C ASN A 22 8.25 11.14 -15.62
N VAL A 23 7.57 10.08 -16.04
CA VAL A 23 6.86 9.14 -15.17
C VAL A 23 7.78 7.99 -14.80
N LYS A 24 7.96 7.76 -13.50
CA LYS A 24 8.69 6.58 -13.01
C LYS A 24 7.81 5.34 -13.17
N VAL A 25 8.26 4.40 -14.00
CA VAL A 25 7.60 3.11 -14.23
C VAL A 25 8.49 2.00 -13.67
N THR A 26 7.89 1.03 -12.98
CA THR A 26 8.61 -0.10 -12.39
C THR A 26 7.91 -1.39 -12.74
N PHE A 27 8.65 -2.34 -13.31
CA PHE A 27 8.23 -3.72 -13.43
C PHE A 27 9.01 -4.51 -12.39
N MET A 28 8.30 -5.30 -11.60
CA MET A 28 8.90 -6.05 -10.49
C MET A 28 8.26 -7.44 -10.44
N GLN A 29 9.09 -8.45 -10.27
CA GLN A 29 8.65 -9.80 -9.97
C GLN A 29 8.13 -9.83 -8.53
N PHE A 30 6.84 -10.09 -8.38
CA PHE A 30 6.22 -10.25 -7.08
C PHE A 30 5.95 -11.74 -6.83
N PRO A 31 6.45 -12.34 -5.73
CA PRO A 31 6.41 -13.79 -5.54
C PRO A 31 5.02 -14.31 -5.16
N PHE A 32 4.04 -13.42 -4.95
CA PHE A 32 2.68 -13.79 -4.56
C PHE A 32 1.72 -13.67 -5.73
N GLN A 33 0.82 -14.66 -5.84
CA GLN A 33 -0.20 -14.70 -6.89
C GLN A 33 -1.35 -13.74 -6.55
N LEU A 34 -1.39 -12.60 -7.24
CA LEU A 34 -2.46 -11.62 -7.11
C LEU A 34 -3.51 -11.85 -8.19
N LYS A 35 -4.74 -12.18 -7.79
CA LYS A 35 -5.87 -12.22 -8.72
C LYS A 35 -6.29 -10.80 -9.07
N SER A 36 -6.36 -10.52 -10.36
CA SER A 36 -6.99 -9.30 -10.85
C SER A 36 -8.50 -9.45 -10.75
N ALA A 37 -9.15 -8.47 -10.14
CA ALA A 37 -10.61 -8.44 -9.98
C ALA A 37 -11.26 -7.37 -10.85
N ASN A 38 -10.50 -6.34 -11.23
CA ASN A 38 -10.99 -5.17 -11.94
C ASN A 38 -10.19 -4.93 -13.23
N HIS A 39 -10.83 -4.24 -14.17
CA HIS A 39 -10.17 -3.72 -15.36
C HIS A 39 -10.45 -2.22 -15.44
N ILE A 40 -9.40 -1.41 -15.32
CA ILE A 40 -9.50 0.05 -15.49
C ILE A 40 -8.76 0.39 -16.77
N HIS A 41 -9.47 0.89 -17.77
CA HIS A 41 -8.90 1.25 -19.08
C HIS A 41 -8.05 0.13 -19.72
N GLY A 42 -8.47 -1.13 -19.56
CA GLY A 42 -7.75 -2.29 -20.09
C GLY A 42 -6.59 -2.78 -19.20
N LEU A 43 -6.32 -2.11 -18.08
CA LEU A 43 -5.34 -2.56 -17.08
C LEU A 43 -6.02 -3.44 -16.03
N SER A 44 -5.54 -4.68 -15.92
CA SER A 44 -5.96 -5.60 -14.87
C SER A 44 -5.40 -5.15 -13.51
N MET A 45 -6.27 -5.06 -12.50
CA MET A 45 -5.91 -4.57 -11.18
C MET A 45 -6.50 -5.48 -10.08
N PRO A 46 -5.79 -5.65 -8.95
CA PRO A 46 -6.36 -6.27 -7.76
C PRO A 46 -7.61 -5.53 -7.27
N SER A 47 -8.45 -6.22 -6.49
CA SER A 47 -9.56 -5.57 -5.77
C SER A 47 -9.03 -4.61 -4.71
N LEU A 48 -9.87 -3.68 -4.26
CA LEU A 48 -9.53 -2.75 -3.18
C LEU A 48 -9.08 -3.48 -1.91
N LEU A 49 -9.75 -4.58 -1.54
CA LEU A 49 -9.35 -5.40 -0.39
C LEU A 49 -7.96 -6.05 -0.58
N SER A 50 -7.62 -6.49 -1.79
CA SER A 50 -6.28 -7.01 -2.08
C SER A 50 -5.23 -5.90 -2.04
N LEU A 51 -5.55 -4.69 -2.52
CA LEU A 51 -4.66 -3.52 -2.40
C LEU A 51 -4.43 -3.14 -0.93
N ALA A 52 -5.48 -3.19 -0.10
CA ALA A 52 -5.39 -2.97 1.34
C ALA A 52 -4.46 -4.00 2.02
N ALA A 53 -4.60 -5.28 1.66
CA ALA A 53 -3.72 -6.33 2.12
C ALA A 53 -2.26 -6.11 1.68
N MET A 54 -2.03 -5.69 0.43
CA MET A 54 -0.68 -5.34 -0.06
C MET A 54 -0.06 -4.18 0.72
N LYS A 55 -0.86 -3.17 1.11
CA LYS A 55 -0.39 -2.08 1.99
C LYS A 55 -0.05 -2.58 3.38
N ALA A 56 -0.89 -3.42 3.97
CA ALA A 56 -0.62 -4.03 5.27
C ALA A 56 0.68 -4.85 5.25
N TYR A 57 0.94 -5.59 4.16
CA TYR A 57 2.19 -6.32 3.96
C TYR A 57 3.41 -5.39 3.82
N ALA A 58 3.30 -4.31 3.04
CA ALA A 58 4.39 -3.37 2.79
C ALA A 58 4.77 -2.52 4.01
N LEU A 59 3.81 -2.25 4.90
CA LEU A 59 4.04 -1.50 6.14
C LEU A 59 5.17 -2.12 6.99
N GLY A 60 5.31 -3.45 6.92
CA GLY A 60 6.34 -4.26 7.57
C GLY A 60 7.78 -3.81 7.36
N GLY A 61 8.10 -3.33 6.15
CA GLY A 61 9.48 -3.00 5.75
C GLY A 61 9.67 -1.58 5.23
N ARG A 62 8.60 -0.80 5.06
CA ARG A 62 8.64 0.55 4.50
C ARG A 62 7.52 1.43 5.05
N ALA A 63 7.76 2.07 6.19
CA ALA A 63 6.80 2.98 6.79
C ALA A 63 6.85 4.37 6.12
N LYS A 64 5.95 4.62 5.17
CA LYS A 64 5.72 5.95 4.58
C LYS A 64 4.37 6.50 5.02
N TRP A 65 4.31 7.80 5.30
CA TRP A 65 3.07 8.42 5.81
C TRP A 65 1.85 8.16 4.91
N LYS A 66 2.01 8.28 3.59
CA LYS A 66 0.92 8.02 2.63
C LYS A 66 0.30 6.63 2.75
N ASP A 67 1.08 5.61 3.13
CA ASP A 67 0.56 4.24 3.27
C ASP A 67 -0.36 4.13 4.49
N TYR A 68 -0.09 4.90 5.56
CA TYR A 68 -0.99 5.04 6.72
C TYR A 68 -2.26 5.80 6.34
N VAL A 69 -2.13 6.89 5.58
CA VAL A 69 -3.29 7.66 5.10
C VAL A 69 -4.21 6.81 4.21
N ASP A 70 -3.64 6.02 3.29
CA ASP A 70 -4.41 5.11 2.45
C ASP A 70 -5.14 4.05 3.29
N LEU A 71 -4.46 3.45 4.27
CA LEU A 71 -5.08 2.49 5.18
C LEU A 71 -6.20 3.13 6.02
N TYR A 72 -6.05 4.38 6.45
CA TYR A 72 -7.09 5.13 7.15
C TYR A 72 -8.37 5.22 6.32
N PHE A 73 -8.30 5.68 5.07
CA PHE A 73 -9.49 5.81 4.23
C PHE A 73 -10.13 4.45 3.93
N ILE A 74 -9.31 3.44 3.64
CA ILE A 74 -9.81 2.09 3.40
C ILE A 74 -10.53 1.55 4.64
N MET A 75 -9.94 1.73 5.84
CA MET A 75 -10.53 1.21 7.09
C MET A 75 -11.76 1.97 7.55
N LYS A 76 -11.79 3.28 7.28
CA LYS A 76 -12.90 4.14 7.64
C LYS A 76 -14.11 3.89 6.76
N ASP A 77 -13.92 3.73 5.45
CA ASP A 77 -15.02 3.80 4.48
C ASP A 77 -15.34 2.46 3.80
N HIS A 78 -14.47 1.44 3.89
CA HIS A 78 -14.60 0.22 3.08
C HIS A 78 -14.45 -1.12 3.80
N TYR A 79 -13.35 -1.36 4.53
CA TYR A 79 -13.04 -2.69 5.09
C TYR A 79 -12.47 -2.61 6.49
N SER A 80 -12.94 -3.46 7.40
CA SER A 80 -12.38 -3.56 8.74
C SER A 80 -10.94 -4.08 8.73
N ILE A 81 -10.17 -3.76 9.78
CA ILE A 81 -8.83 -4.31 9.98
C ILE A 81 -8.83 -5.85 9.98
N LYS A 82 -9.90 -6.49 10.46
CA LYS A 82 -10.07 -7.94 10.49
C LYS A 82 -10.14 -8.53 9.08
N GLU A 83 -10.89 -7.89 8.19
CA GLU A 83 -11.00 -8.30 6.78
C GLU A 83 -9.67 -8.11 6.05
N ILE A 84 -8.97 -7.01 6.30
CA ILE A 84 -7.66 -6.73 5.70
C ILE A 84 -6.62 -7.76 6.15
N ILE A 85 -6.54 -8.04 7.46
CA ILE A 85 -5.63 -9.07 8.01
C ILE A 85 -5.94 -10.44 7.41
N LYS A 86 -7.21 -10.84 7.42
CA LYS A 86 -7.63 -12.11 6.82
C LYS A 86 -7.21 -12.17 5.35
N LYS A 87 -7.39 -11.08 4.59
CA LYS A 87 -6.99 -11.06 3.19
C LYS A 87 -5.47 -11.15 3.01
N ALA A 88 -4.70 -10.47 3.86
CA ALA A 88 -3.26 -10.53 3.84
C ALA A 88 -2.74 -11.93 4.20
N ASP A 89 -3.34 -12.60 5.20
CA ASP A 89 -3.04 -13.99 5.53
C ASP A 89 -3.31 -14.93 4.33
N GLU A 90 -4.43 -14.72 3.61
CA GLU A 90 -4.74 -15.49 2.40
C GLU A 90 -3.72 -15.28 1.26
N LEU A 91 -3.22 -14.05 1.09
CA LEU A 91 -2.34 -13.70 -0.04
C LEU A 91 -0.86 -14.01 0.24
N PHE A 92 -0.41 -13.82 1.47
CA PHE A 92 1.01 -13.84 1.83
C PHE A 92 1.38 -14.97 2.78
N GLY A 93 0.40 -15.64 3.39
CA GLY A 93 0.59 -16.77 4.30
C GLY A 93 1.59 -16.44 5.41
N SER A 94 2.60 -17.29 5.58
CA SER A 94 3.65 -17.13 6.61
C SER A 94 4.52 -15.89 6.43
N SER A 95 4.47 -15.21 5.27
CA SER A 95 5.20 -13.96 5.04
C SER A 95 4.52 -12.75 5.65
N PHE A 96 3.30 -12.89 6.19
CA PHE A 96 2.57 -11.83 6.86
C PHE A 96 2.28 -12.20 8.32
N ASN A 97 2.24 -11.18 9.18
CA ASN A 97 1.91 -11.35 10.59
C ASN A 97 0.94 -10.24 11.01
N GLY A 98 -0.35 -10.59 11.13
CA GLY A 98 -1.39 -9.64 11.50
C GLY A 98 -1.18 -8.97 12.86
N ARG A 99 -0.52 -9.65 13.82
CA ARG A 99 -0.19 -9.06 15.13
C ARG A 99 0.86 -7.97 14.99
N PHE A 100 1.91 -8.23 14.22
CA PHE A 100 2.96 -7.26 13.96
C PHE A 100 2.43 -6.06 13.15
N PHE A 101 1.62 -6.31 12.13
CA PHE A 101 0.94 -5.26 11.37
C PHE A 101 0.12 -4.33 12.29
N ARG A 102 -0.66 -4.89 13.23
CA ARG A 102 -1.41 -4.09 14.22
C ARG A 102 -0.49 -3.20 15.06
N GLN A 103 0.64 -3.74 15.53
CA GLN A 103 1.58 -2.96 16.33
C GLN A 103 2.17 -1.79 15.53
N GLN A 104 2.52 -2.02 14.27
CA GLN A 104 3.03 -0.98 13.38
C GLN A 104 1.98 0.08 13.05
N LEU A 105 0.70 -0.32 12.95
CA LEU A 105 -0.39 0.61 12.63
C LEU A 105 -0.56 1.70 13.70
N GLY A 106 -0.23 1.41 14.95
CA GLY A 106 -0.25 2.35 16.07
C GLY A 106 1.09 2.99 16.41
N TYR A 107 2.14 2.80 15.60
CA TYR A 107 3.49 3.31 15.83
C TYR A 107 3.92 4.27 14.73
N PHE A 108 4.26 5.51 15.10
CA PHE A 108 4.49 6.60 14.14
C PHE A 108 5.89 7.23 14.19
N ASP A 109 6.72 6.89 15.18
CA ASP A 109 8.00 7.57 15.42
C ASP A 109 9.01 7.36 14.27
N ASP A 110 8.97 6.21 13.61
CA ASP A 110 9.90 5.85 12.53
C ASP A 110 9.29 5.99 11.11
N ILE A 111 8.24 6.82 10.97
CA ILE A 111 7.60 7.05 9.67
C ILE A 111 8.36 8.09 8.85
N ASN A 112 8.51 7.81 7.56
CA ASN A 112 9.01 8.79 6.62
C ASN A 112 7.89 9.71 6.09
N TYR A 113 7.99 11.01 6.44
CA TYR A 113 7.07 12.09 6.04
C TYR A 113 7.57 12.92 4.84
N SER A 114 8.68 12.55 4.19
CA SER A 114 9.27 13.37 3.12
C SER A 114 8.41 13.45 1.86
N GLU A 115 7.59 12.42 1.61
CA GLU A 115 6.62 12.38 0.52
C GLU A 115 5.30 13.00 1.00
N LYS A 116 4.90 14.10 0.36
CA LYS A 116 3.61 14.73 0.65
C LYS A 116 2.45 13.86 0.16
N VAL A 117 1.35 13.90 0.89
CA VAL A 117 0.11 13.24 0.48
C VAL A 117 -0.68 14.22 -0.40
N GLU A 118 -1.00 13.77 -1.61
CA GLU A 118 -1.85 14.51 -2.53
C GLU A 118 -3.29 13.99 -2.40
N PHE A 119 -4.16 14.79 -1.81
CA PHE A 119 -5.55 14.42 -1.60
C PHE A 119 -6.40 14.83 -2.79
N LEU A 120 -7.32 13.94 -3.21
CA LEU A 120 -8.37 14.26 -4.18
C LEU A 120 -9.59 14.92 -3.53
N ILE A 121 -9.65 14.90 -2.20
CA ILE A 121 -10.70 15.45 -1.35
C ILE A 121 -10.07 16.41 -0.33
N GLU A 122 -10.89 16.98 0.55
CA GLU A 122 -10.38 17.79 1.65
C GLU A 122 -9.36 17.00 2.49
N PRO A 123 -8.16 17.54 2.72
CA PRO A 123 -7.16 16.91 3.57
C PRO A 123 -7.68 16.68 4.99
N VAL A 124 -7.41 15.49 5.52
CA VAL A 124 -7.71 15.17 6.92
C VAL A 124 -6.46 15.49 7.76
N PRO A 125 -6.58 16.19 8.90
CA PRO A 125 -5.44 16.46 9.77
C PRO A 125 -4.76 15.17 10.24
N ASP A 126 -3.42 15.17 10.25
CA ASP A 126 -2.64 13.98 10.59
C ASP A 126 -3.00 13.42 11.98
N ASN A 127 -3.31 14.27 12.96
CA ASN A 127 -3.68 13.81 14.31
C ASN A 127 -4.97 12.97 14.31
N ILE A 128 -5.96 13.32 13.48
CA ILE A 128 -7.21 12.56 13.33
C ILE A 128 -6.92 11.17 12.74
N ILE A 129 -6.00 11.11 11.77
CA ILE A 129 -5.56 9.87 11.14
C ILE A 129 -4.83 9.00 12.17
N THR A 130 -3.87 9.57 12.91
CA THR A 130 -3.10 8.81 13.91
C THR A 130 -4.00 8.31 15.04
N GLU A 131 -4.90 9.13 15.58
CA GLU A 131 -5.83 8.75 16.65
C GLU A 131 -6.72 7.58 16.22
N PHE A 132 -7.29 7.64 15.01
CA PHE A 132 -8.10 6.56 14.44
C PHE A 132 -7.31 5.26 14.29
N LEU A 133 -6.10 5.33 13.71
CA LEU A 133 -5.27 4.14 13.48
C LEU A 133 -4.79 3.53 14.80
N THR A 134 -4.47 4.36 15.80
CA THR A 134 -4.17 3.90 17.15
C THR A 134 -5.36 3.18 17.77
N GLU A 135 -6.57 3.73 17.70
CA GLU A 135 -7.77 3.06 18.23
C GLU A 135 -8.00 1.70 17.56
N ILE A 136 -7.96 1.65 16.23
CA ILE A 136 -8.12 0.43 15.45
C ILE A 136 -7.05 -0.60 15.82
N SER A 137 -5.81 -0.17 16.06
CA SER A 137 -4.71 -1.05 16.46
C SER A 137 -4.99 -1.82 17.76
N PHE A 138 -5.81 -1.27 18.67
CA PHE A 138 -6.19 -1.87 19.96
C PHE A 138 -7.56 -2.56 19.96
N SER A 139 -8.32 -2.48 18.87
CA SER A 139 -9.68 -3.06 18.80
C SER A 139 -9.72 -4.57 19.09
N LYS A 140 -10.78 -5.04 19.75
CA LYS A 140 -10.98 -6.47 20.06
C LYS A 140 -11.57 -7.20 18.84
N PHE A 141 -11.13 -8.43 18.61
CA PHE A 141 -11.53 -9.26 17.48
C PHE A 141 -12.68 -10.22 17.78
#